data_AF-V2Z378-F1
#
_entry.id   AF-V2Z378-F1
#
_cell.length_a   1.000
_cell.length_b   1.000
_cell.length_c   1.000
_cell.angle_alpha   90.00
_cell.angle_beta   90.00
_cell.angle_gamma   90.00
#
_symmetry.space_group_name_H-M   'P 1'
#
loop_
_entity.id
_entity.type
_entity.pdbx_description
1 polymer ?
#
loop_
_entity_poly.entity_id
_entity_poly.type
_entity_poly.pdbx_seq_one_letter_code
_entity_poly.pdbx_strand_id
1 'polypeptide(L)'
;MRFAAAALTFASFASVAQAHFRLLFPEPRGLFVADKEPEFCGGYTNAVSNRSEFPLTGGFFTIRSGHPSWTAGVLLSTVENPSNFGDFNVSGQQQFARYYSSEPNAGTFCIPLDLSQSGISGLQDGSNVTIQIVFTGGDGNLYQCADLTLRTTTNITSGQTCSNQTESGHNSGNGTTSGNAPSQAGAALSLQGPAFASLLLGLGGVVAALL
;
A
#
# COMPACT_ATOMS: atom_id res chain seq x y z
N MET A 1 32.73 43.59 -27.77
CA MET A 1 32.66 42.70 -26.58
C MET A 1 31.27 42.09 -26.55
N ARG A 2 31.14 40.80 -26.88
CA ARG A 2 29.86 40.08 -26.92
C ARG A 2 29.76 39.26 -25.64
N PHE A 3 28.95 39.71 -24.68
CA PHE A 3 28.63 38.95 -23.49
C PHE A 3 27.54 37.95 -23.83
N ALA A 4 27.92 36.69 -24.05
CA ALA A 4 26.96 35.58 -24.11
C ALA A 4 26.56 35.22 -22.68
N ALA A 5 25.38 35.68 -22.25
CA ALA A 5 24.79 35.27 -20.99
C ALA A 5 24.27 33.83 -21.13
N ALA A 6 24.97 32.87 -20.54
CA ALA A 6 24.50 31.48 -20.44
C ALA A 6 23.41 31.39 -19.36
N ALA A 7 22.16 31.20 -19.78
CA ALA A 7 21.05 30.92 -18.88
C ALA A 7 21.13 29.46 -18.41
N LEU A 8 21.43 29.23 -17.13
CA LEU A 8 21.27 27.92 -16.50
C LEU A 8 19.78 27.69 -16.20
N THR A 9 19.11 26.88 -17.01
CA THR A 9 17.78 26.33 -16.69
C THR A 9 17.91 25.19 -15.68
N PHE A 10 17.51 25.44 -14.44
CA PHE A 10 17.36 24.40 -13.41
C PHE A 10 16.05 23.64 -13.66
N ALA A 11 16.12 22.44 -14.23
CA ALA A 11 14.96 21.55 -14.33
C ALA A 11 14.74 20.86 -12.98
N SER A 12 13.73 21.29 -12.23
CA SER A 12 13.28 20.61 -11.02
C SER A 12 12.55 19.32 -11.40
N PHE A 13 13.16 18.17 -11.13
CA PHE A 13 12.48 16.87 -11.21
C PHE A 13 11.52 16.74 -10.02
N ALA A 14 10.23 16.92 -10.27
CA ALA A 14 9.20 16.58 -9.30
C ALA A 14 9.05 15.06 -9.27
N SER A 15 9.47 14.42 -8.18
CA SER A 15 9.17 13.01 -7.93
C SER A 15 7.68 12.87 -7.63
N VAL A 16 6.94 12.16 -8.48
CA VAL A 16 5.53 11.82 -8.21
C VAL A 16 5.54 10.70 -7.18
N ALA A 17 5.17 11.00 -5.94
CA ALA A 17 5.04 9.99 -4.89
C ALA A 17 3.82 9.12 -5.21
N GLN A 18 4.04 7.81 -5.38
CA GLN A 18 2.96 6.90 -5.73
C GLN A 18 2.32 6.31 -4.46
N ALA A 19 1.02 6.52 -4.27
CA ALA A 19 0.24 6.06 -3.13
C ALA A 19 -0.11 4.57 -3.24
N HIS A 20 0.80 3.69 -2.83
CA HIS A 20 0.61 2.24 -2.85
C HIS A 20 -0.25 1.71 -1.69
N PHE A 21 -0.82 0.52 -1.86
CA PHE A 21 -1.50 -0.21 -0.78
C PHE A 21 -1.00 -1.66 -0.62
N ARG A 22 -1.42 -2.33 0.44
CA ARG A 22 -1.18 -3.78 0.66
C ARG A 22 -2.48 -4.45 1.02
N LEU A 23 -2.84 -5.52 0.33
CA LEU A 23 -3.89 -6.42 0.78
C LEU A 23 -3.32 -7.31 1.90
N LEU A 24 -3.95 -7.28 3.08
CA LEU A 24 -3.54 -8.04 4.26
C LEU A 24 -4.44 -9.24 4.52
N PHE A 25 -5.72 -9.13 4.17
CA PHE A 25 -6.69 -10.22 4.25
C PHE A 25 -7.78 -10.01 3.19
N PRO A 26 -8.26 -11.07 2.50
CA PRO A 26 -7.69 -12.43 2.45
C PRO A 26 -6.25 -12.45 1.92
N GLU A 27 -5.61 -13.63 1.96
CA GLU A 27 -4.23 -13.77 1.48
C GLU A 27 -4.11 -13.25 0.03
N PRO A 28 -3.20 -12.30 -0.27
CA PRO A 28 -3.00 -11.82 -1.62
C PRO A 28 -2.40 -12.92 -2.50
N ARG A 29 -2.72 -12.88 -3.80
CA ARG A 29 -2.24 -13.82 -4.81
C ARG A 29 -0.71 -13.94 -4.84
N GLY A 30 0.00 -12.89 -4.45
CA GLY A 30 1.44 -12.88 -4.36
C GLY A 30 1.96 -11.78 -3.45
N LEU A 31 3.28 -11.75 -3.30
CA LEU A 31 3.97 -10.75 -2.47
C LEU A 31 3.75 -9.35 -3.03
N PHE A 32 3.63 -8.38 -2.14
CA PHE A 32 3.55 -6.98 -2.55
C PHE A 32 4.84 -6.54 -3.26
N VAL A 33 4.71 -6.05 -4.49
CA VAL A 33 5.76 -5.39 -5.27
C VAL A 33 5.20 -4.07 -5.77
N ALA A 34 5.66 -2.96 -5.19
CA ALA A 34 5.11 -1.62 -5.39
C ALA A 34 4.99 -1.27 -6.89
N ASP A 35 6.10 -1.37 -7.62
CA ASP A 35 6.18 -1.05 -9.05
C ASP A 35 5.26 -1.91 -9.95
N LYS A 36 4.76 -3.04 -9.43
CA LYS A 36 3.88 -3.97 -10.15
C LYS A 36 2.41 -3.79 -9.81
N GLU A 37 2.07 -3.01 -8.78
CA GLU A 37 0.67 -2.72 -8.44
C GLU A 37 -0.17 -2.16 -9.60
N PRO A 38 0.35 -1.34 -10.53
CA PRO A 38 -0.43 -0.88 -11.67
C PRO A 38 -0.78 -1.99 -12.68
N GLU A 39 -0.11 -3.14 -12.62
CA GLU A 39 -0.35 -4.28 -13.49
C GLU A 39 -1.52 -5.13 -12.97
N PHE A 40 -2.10 -5.96 -13.86
CA PHE A 40 -3.17 -6.88 -13.48
C PHE A 40 -2.78 -7.72 -12.25
N CYS A 41 -3.60 -7.67 -11.20
CA CYS A 41 -3.37 -8.37 -9.94
C CYS A 41 -1.95 -8.14 -9.34
N GLY A 42 -1.39 -6.95 -9.51
CA GLY A 42 -0.07 -6.63 -8.97
C GLY A 42 1.08 -7.35 -9.67
N GLY A 43 0.89 -7.68 -10.96
CA GLY A 43 1.84 -8.44 -11.78
C GLY A 43 1.69 -9.97 -11.68
N TYR A 44 0.74 -10.47 -10.89
CA TYR A 44 0.47 -11.90 -10.73
C TYR A 44 -0.66 -12.37 -11.65
N THR A 45 -0.30 -12.70 -12.90
CA THR A 45 -1.28 -13.09 -13.94
C THR A 45 -2.09 -14.34 -13.59
N ASN A 46 -1.46 -15.39 -13.05
CA ASN A 46 -2.13 -16.67 -12.84
C ASN A 46 -2.74 -16.76 -11.44
N ALA A 47 -3.98 -17.25 -11.35
CA ALA A 47 -4.61 -17.57 -10.08
C ALA A 47 -3.88 -18.70 -9.33
N VAL A 48 -3.90 -18.64 -8.00
CA VAL A 48 -3.31 -19.70 -7.17
C VAL A 48 -4.22 -20.92 -7.06
N SER A 49 -3.63 -22.09 -6.87
CA SER A 49 -4.38 -23.33 -6.59
C SER A 49 -4.83 -23.43 -5.13
N ASN A 50 -4.06 -22.85 -4.20
CA ASN A 50 -4.33 -22.82 -2.77
C ASN A 50 -5.16 -21.57 -2.38
N ARG A 51 -6.44 -21.57 -2.78
CA ARG A 51 -7.36 -20.45 -2.54
C ARG A 51 -7.72 -20.30 -1.06
N SER A 52 -7.90 -19.05 -0.61
CA SER A 52 -8.40 -18.77 0.73
C SER A 52 -9.89 -19.05 0.80
N GLU A 53 -10.37 -19.68 1.87
CA GLU A 53 -11.82 -19.73 2.09
C GLU A 53 -12.36 -18.33 2.41
N PHE A 54 -13.56 -18.01 1.92
CA PHE A 54 -14.20 -16.71 2.16
C PHE A 54 -15.71 -16.86 2.37
N PRO A 55 -16.30 -16.20 3.39
CA PRO A 55 -17.73 -16.33 3.65
C PRO A 55 -18.55 -15.56 2.59
N LEU A 56 -19.67 -16.14 2.16
CA LEU A 56 -20.64 -15.49 1.27
C LEU A 56 -21.29 -14.26 1.93
N THR A 57 -21.51 -14.32 3.25
CA THR A 57 -22.17 -13.29 4.04
C THR A 57 -21.27 -12.83 5.18
N GLY A 58 -21.25 -11.53 5.48
CA GLY A 58 -20.47 -10.99 6.61
C GLY A 58 -18.94 -11.09 6.44
N GLY A 59 -18.45 -11.18 5.20
CA GLY A 59 -17.03 -11.12 4.89
C GLY A 59 -16.45 -9.71 5.03
N PHE A 60 -15.12 -9.63 5.01
CA PHE A 60 -14.39 -8.37 4.96
C PHE A 60 -13.04 -8.58 4.29
N PHE A 61 -12.43 -7.49 3.85
CA PHE A 61 -11.03 -7.46 3.45
C PHE A 61 -10.31 -6.37 4.21
N THR A 62 -9.01 -6.56 4.43
CA THR A 62 -8.16 -5.61 5.15
C THR A 62 -7.07 -5.14 4.21
N ILE A 63 -6.94 -3.83 4.07
CA ILE A 63 -5.84 -3.20 3.34
C ILE A 63 -5.02 -2.31 4.27
N ARG A 64 -3.77 -2.04 3.89
CA ARG A 64 -2.96 -0.98 4.49
C ARG A 64 -2.49 -0.01 3.42
N SER A 65 -2.78 1.28 3.60
CA SER A 65 -2.25 2.36 2.79
C SER A 65 -1.19 3.14 3.58
N GLY A 66 -0.04 3.40 2.96
CA GLY A 66 0.98 4.28 3.54
C GLY A 66 0.68 5.77 3.36
N HIS A 67 -0.28 6.11 2.49
CA HIS A 67 -0.60 7.48 2.13
C HIS A 67 -2.08 7.80 2.43
N PRO A 68 -2.39 9.05 2.82
CA PRO A 68 -3.77 9.50 3.02
C PRO A 68 -4.51 9.69 1.69
N SER A 69 -5.79 10.04 1.77
CA SER A 69 -6.60 10.48 0.62
C SER A 69 -6.68 9.47 -0.52
N TRP A 70 -7.08 8.25 -0.19
CA TRP A 70 -7.23 7.18 -1.16
C TRP A 70 -8.69 6.79 -1.37
N THR A 71 -8.96 6.10 -2.48
CA THR A 71 -10.25 5.53 -2.82
C THR A 71 -10.08 4.07 -3.23
N ALA A 72 -10.91 3.17 -2.72
CA ALA A 72 -10.86 1.75 -3.06
C ALA A 72 -12.24 1.16 -3.35
N GLY A 73 -12.29 0.25 -4.32
CA GLY A 73 -13.45 -0.58 -4.68
C GLY A 73 -13.03 -2.04 -4.89
N VAL A 74 -13.99 -2.93 -5.09
CA VAL A 74 -13.75 -4.36 -5.27
C VAL A 74 -14.47 -4.85 -6.51
N LEU A 75 -13.70 -5.33 -7.48
CA LEU A 75 -14.20 -6.13 -8.59
C LEU A 75 -14.14 -7.61 -8.21
N LEU A 76 -15.06 -8.41 -8.75
CA LEU A 76 -15.08 -9.86 -8.56
C LEU A 76 -15.22 -10.58 -9.91
N SER A 77 -14.41 -11.61 -10.11
CA SER A 77 -14.53 -12.54 -11.23
C SER A 77 -15.06 -13.87 -10.75
N THR A 78 -16.06 -14.40 -11.46
CA THR A 78 -16.55 -15.78 -11.33
C THR A 78 -15.88 -16.73 -12.32
N VAL A 79 -14.91 -16.25 -13.10
CA VAL A 79 -14.05 -17.11 -13.91
C VAL A 79 -13.13 -17.88 -12.96
N GLU A 80 -12.98 -19.18 -13.17
CA GLU A 80 -12.17 -20.03 -12.31
C GLU A 80 -10.74 -19.49 -12.19
N ASN A 81 -10.05 -19.21 -13.29
CA ASN A 81 -8.66 -18.74 -13.29
C ASN A 81 -8.52 -17.44 -14.11
N PRO A 82 -8.91 -16.28 -13.56
CA PRO A 82 -8.85 -15.03 -14.28
C PRO A 82 -7.40 -14.58 -14.42
N SER A 83 -7.05 -14.19 -15.64
CA SER A 83 -5.70 -13.85 -16.10
C SER A 83 -5.59 -12.46 -16.71
N ASN A 84 -6.70 -11.75 -16.87
CA ASN A 84 -6.73 -10.40 -17.41
C ASN A 84 -7.92 -9.59 -16.85
N PHE A 85 -7.90 -8.26 -17.04
CA PHE A 85 -8.96 -7.36 -16.55
C PHE A 85 -10.35 -7.66 -17.16
N GLY A 86 -10.41 -8.20 -18.37
CA GLY A 86 -11.65 -8.57 -19.04
C GLY A 86 -12.41 -9.69 -18.32
N ASP A 87 -11.71 -10.55 -17.58
CA ASP A 87 -12.32 -11.66 -16.83
C ASP A 87 -13.17 -11.16 -15.63
N PHE A 88 -13.10 -9.87 -15.30
CA PHE A 88 -13.92 -9.20 -14.27
C PHE A 88 -15.15 -8.50 -14.86
N ASN A 89 -15.45 -8.74 -16.15
CA ASN A 89 -16.60 -8.17 -16.84
C ASN A 89 -17.61 -9.25 -17.24
N VAL A 90 -18.90 -8.93 -17.13
CA VAL A 90 -20.00 -9.72 -17.69
C VAL A 90 -20.80 -8.83 -18.63
N SER A 91 -20.99 -9.27 -19.88
CA SER A 91 -21.67 -8.47 -20.92
C SER A 91 -21.08 -7.06 -21.09
N GLY A 92 -19.76 -6.94 -20.97
CA GLY A 92 -19.04 -5.66 -21.08
C GLY A 92 -19.15 -4.73 -19.87
N GLN A 93 -19.73 -5.19 -18.76
CA GLN A 93 -19.85 -4.42 -17.51
C GLN A 93 -19.01 -5.02 -16.39
N GLN A 94 -18.24 -4.16 -15.72
CA GLN A 94 -17.46 -4.53 -14.54
C GLN A 94 -18.35 -5.08 -13.42
N GLN A 95 -17.94 -6.19 -12.84
CA GLN A 95 -18.65 -6.84 -11.73
C GLN A 95 -18.16 -6.29 -10.40
N PHE A 96 -18.80 -5.22 -9.92
CA PHE A 96 -18.49 -4.64 -8.61
C PHE A 96 -19.11 -5.47 -7.48
N ALA A 97 -18.27 -6.15 -6.70
CA ALA A 97 -18.69 -6.73 -5.43
C ALA A 97 -18.79 -5.67 -4.33
N ARG A 98 -18.05 -4.56 -4.47
CA ARG A 98 -18.18 -3.37 -3.63
C ARG A 98 -17.80 -2.13 -4.43
N TYR A 99 -18.66 -1.12 -4.39
CA TYR A 99 -18.38 0.17 -5.00
C TYR A 99 -17.32 0.96 -4.23
N TYR A 100 -16.79 1.99 -4.89
CA TYR A 100 -15.73 2.82 -4.38
C TYR A 100 -16.11 3.56 -3.09
N SER A 101 -15.17 3.66 -2.15
CA SER A 101 -15.26 4.51 -0.97
C SER A 101 -13.92 5.18 -0.73
N SER A 102 -13.95 6.42 -0.24
CA SER A 102 -12.76 7.22 0.01
C SER A 102 -12.42 7.29 1.50
N GLU A 103 -11.14 7.40 1.81
CA GLU A 103 -10.63 7.55 3.17
C GLU A 103 -9.54 8.63 3.20
N PRO A 104 -9.68 9.65 4.06
CA PRO A 104 -8.71 10.73 4.15
C PRO A 104 -7.41 10.33 4.87
N ASN A 105 -7.37 9.26 5.66
CA ASN A 105 -6.21 8.89 6.46
C ASN A 105 -5.39 7.73 5.88
N ALA A 106 -4.10 7.71 6.19
CA ALA A 106 -3.26 6.53 6.01
C ALA A 106 -3.51 5.52 7.15
N GLY A 107 -3.06 4.29 6.97
CA GLY A 107 -3.13 3.24 7.98
C GLY A 107 -3.73 1.92 7.48
N THR A 108 -4.19 1.11 8.42
CA THR A 108 -4.81 -0.20 8.17
C THR A 108 -6.32 -0.09 8.29
N PHE A 109 -7.04 -0.57 7.28
CA PHE A 109 -8.48 -0.45 7.20
C PHE A 109 -9.10 -1.79 6.89
N CYS A 110 -10.02 -2.21 7.75
CA CYS A 110 -10.89 -3.34 7.52
C CYS A 110 -12.21 -2.86 6.92
N ILE A 111 -12.58 -3.45 5.80
CA ILE A 111 -13.70 -2.99 4.98
C ILE A 111 -14.66 -4.16 4.77
N PRO A 112 -15.95 -4.03 5.17
CA PRO A 112 -16.95 -5.05 4.95
C PRO A 112 -17.14 -5.37 3.47
N LEU A 113 -17.28 -6.66 3.17
CA LEU A 113 -17.53 -7.21 1.84
C LEU A 113 -18.52 -8.37 1.96
N ASP A 114 -19.80 -8.04 1.82
CA ASP A 114 -20.88 -9.03 1.77
C ASP A 114 -21.18 -9.39 0.31
N LEU A 115 -20.78 -10.60 -0.09
CA LEU A 115 -20.93 -11.05 -1.46
C LEU A 115 -22.37 -11.44 -1.79
N SER A 116 -23.17 -11.81 -0.80
CA SER A 116 -24.59 -12.15 -0.98
C SER A 116 -25.42 -10.95 -1.45
N GLN A 117 -24.95 -9.72 -1.18
CA GLN A 117 -25.62 -8.47 -1.56
C GLN A 117 -25.06 -7.83 -2.83
N SER A 118 -24.06 -8.45 -3.47
CA SER A 118 -23.40 -7.89 -4.65
C SER A 118 -24.28 -7.86 -5.91
N GLY A 119 -25.30 -8.71 -5.99
CA GLY A 119 -26.09 -8.91 -7.21
C GLY A 119 -25.37 -9.67 -8.32
N ILE A 120 -24.14 -10.17 -8.06
CA ILE A 120 -23.37 -10.97 -9.01
C ILE A 120 -23.91 -12.41 -9.01
N SER A 121 -24.19 -12.95 -10.20
CA SER A 121 -24.68 -14.32 -10.36
C SER A 121 -23.56 -15.36 -10.17
N GLY A 122 -23.91 -16.58 -9.77
CA GLY A 122 -22.96 -17.70 -9.69
C GLY A 122 -22.18 -17.78 -8.38
N LEU A 123 -22.52 -16.96 -7.39
CA LEU A 123 -21.91 -17.01 -6.06
C LEU A 123 -22.65 -18.03 -5.19
N GLN A 124 -22.05 -19.20 -4.98
CA GLN A 124 -22.57 -20.28 -4.14
C GLN A 124 -21.45 -20.97 -3.35
N ASP A 125 -21.81 -21.77 -2.36
CA ASP A 125 -20.86 -22.59 -1.60
C ASP A 125 -19.99 -23.44 -2.54
N GLY A 126 -18.67 -23.43 -2.31
CA GLY A 126 -17.69 -24.14 -3.13
C GLY A 126 -17.25 -23.42 -4.40
N SER A 127 -17.84 -22.27 -4.76
CA SER A 127 -17.43 -21.54 -5.96
C SER A 127 -16.04 -20.94 -5.80
N ASN A 128 -15.19 -21.12 -6.79
CA ASN A 128 -13.94 -20.39 -6.87
C ASN A 128 -14.16 -19.05 -7.56
N VAL A 129 -13.69 -17.99 -6.92
CA VAL A 129 -13.76 -16.62 -7.41
C VAL A 129 -12.42 -15.92 -7.19
N THR A 130 -12.24 -14.78 -7.83
CA THR A 130 -11.13 -13.87 -7.52
C THR A 130 -11.70 -12.49 -7.24
N ILE A 131 -11.31 -11.87 -6.13
CA ILE A 131 -11.54 -10.45 -5.91
C ILE A 131 -10.31 -9.66 -6.35
N GLN A 132 -10.52 -8.52 -6.99
CA GLN A 132 -9.49 -7.54 -7.31
C GLN A 132 -9.83 -6.24 -6.61
N ILE A 133 -8.99 -5.85 -5.67
CA ILE A 133 -9.07 -4.53 -5.05
C ILE A 133 -8.56 -3.53 -6.07
N VAL A 134 -9.37 -2.52 -6.37
CA VAL A 134 -9.00 -1.40 -7.22
C VAL A 134 -8.80 -0.20 -6.32
N PHE A 135 -7.58 0.31 -6.26
CA PHE A 135 -7.17 1.40 -5.38
C PHE A 135 -6.63 2.57 -6.19
N THR A 136 -6.86 3.81 -5.75
CA THR A 136 -6.18 5.00 -6.28
C THR A 136 -5.92 6.02 -5.18
N GLY A 137 -4.75 6.65 -5.22
CA GLY A 137 -4.40 7.81 -4.39
C GLY A 137 -4.15 9.08 -5.20
N GLY A 138 -4.63 9.15 -6.45
CA GLY A 138 -4.56 10.34 -7.31
C GLY A 138 -3.54 10.31 -8.46
N ASP A 139 -2.88 9.17 -8.66
CA ASP A 139 -1.69 8.98 -9.51
C ASP A 139 -1.80 7.78 -10.46
N GLY A 140 -2.95 7.11 -10.47
CA GLY A 140 -3.19 5.90 -11.24
C GLY A 140 -4.08 4.92 -10.48
N ASN A 141 -4.43 3.83 -11.14
CA ASN A 141 -5.10 2.71 -10.49
C ASN A 141 -4.08 1.64 -10.14
N LEU A 142 -4.27 1.03 -8.98
CA LEU A 142 -3.45 -0.02 -8.41
C LEU A 142 -4.32 -1.23 -8.09
N TYR A 143 -3.72 -2.40 -8.19
CA TYR A 143 -4.43 -3.66 -8.18
C TYR A 143 -3.70 -4.70 -7.34
N GLN A 144 -4.45 -5.36 -6.45
CA GLN A 144 -4.05 -6.61 -5.82
C GLN A 144 -5.24 -7.55 -5.81
N CYS A 145 -4.98 -8.84 -5.97
CA CYS A 145 -6.00 -9.87 -6.05
C CYS A 145 -5.90 -10.86 -4.90
N ALA A 146 -7.03 -11.42 -4.51
CA ALA A 146 -7.09 -12.63 -3.69
C ALA A 146 -7.97 -13.66 -4.40
N ASP A 147 -7.49 -14.90 -4.43
CA ASP A 147 -8.19 -16.03 -5.02
C ASP A 147 -8.89 -16.82 -3.91
N LEU A 148 -10.21 -16.97 -4.05
CA LEU A 148 -11.09 -17.40 -2.98
C LEU A 148 -11.89 -18.64 -3.35
N THR A 149 -12.20 -19.44 -2.35
CA THR A 149 -13.26 -20.46 -2.40
C THR A 149 -14.39 -20.05 -1.46
N LEU A 150 -15.58 -19.83 -2.01
CA LEU A 150 -16.72 -19.33 -1.25
C LEU A 150 -17.30 -20.40 -0.35
N ARG A 151 -17.77 -19.98 0.82
CA ARG A 151 -18.43 -20.84 1.79
C ARG A 151 -19.62 -20.13 2.42
N THR A 152 -20.60 -20.91 2.81
CA THR A 152 -21.78 -20.47 3.59
C THR A 152 -21.45 -20.26 5.08
N THR A 153 -20.37 -20.85 5.57
CA THR A 153 -19.94 -20.74 6.97
C THR A 153 -19.30 -19.39 7.27
N THR A 154 -19.77 -18.71 8.31
CA THR A 154 -19.27 -17.39 8.72
C THR A 154 -18.04 -17.44 9.63
N ASN A 155 -17.72 -18.61 10.19
CA ASN A 155 -16.59 -18.77 11.12
C ASN A 155 -15.21 -18.75 10.44
N ILE A 156 -15.14 -18.58 9.11
CA ILE A 156 -13.88 -18.50 8.36
C ILE A 156 -13.00 -17.34 8.81
N THR A 157 -13.63 -16.26 9.27
CA THR A 157 -12.93 -15.08 9.79
C THR A 157 -12.66 -15.19 11.29
N SER A 158 -12.99 -16.32 11.95
CA SER A 158 -12.72 -16.51 13.38
C SER A 158 -11.21 -16.57 13.63
N GLY A 159 -10.67 -15.53 14.27
CA GLY A 159 -9.22 -15.34 14.46
C GLY A 159 -8.62 -14.21 13.62
N GLN A 160 -9.37 -13.68 12.64
CA GLN A 160 -8.99 -12.48 11.90
C GLN A 160 -9.57 -11.24 12.61
N THR A 161 -8.70 -10.29 12.95
CA THR A 161 -9.15 -9.03 13.55
C THR A 161 -9.50 -8.03 12.46
N CYS A 162 -10.78 -7.68 12.38
CA CYS A 162 -11.26 -6.59 11.54
C CYS A 162 -11.30 -5.29 12.36
N SER A 163 -10.26 -4.46 12.25
CA SER A 163 -10.24 -3.15 12.91
C SER A 163 -9.54 -2.10 12.04
N ASN A 164 -9.99 -0.86 12.16
CA ASN A 164 -9.34 0.28 11.53
C ASN A 164 -8.30 0.87 12.48
N GLN A 165 -7.14 1.21 11.93
CA GLN A 165 -6.05 1.88 12.62
C GLN A 165 -5.53 2.99 11.71
N THR A 166 -5.77 4.24 12.09
CA THR A 166 -5.25 5.39 11.35
C THR A 166 -3.81 5.68 11.79
N GLU A 167 -2.95 6.00 10.83
CA GLU A 167 -1.59 6.45 11.06
C GLU A 167 -1.55 7.98 10.86
N SER A 168 -1.23 8.74 11.90
CA SER A 168 -1.00 10.18 11.79
C SER A 168 0.28 10.42 10.96
N GLY A 169 0.14 11.18 9.88
CA GLY A 169 1.12 11.28 8.78
C GLY A 169 2.59 11.26 9.20
N HIS A 170 3.34 10.33 8.62
CA HIS A 170 4.79 10.43 8.60
C HIS A 170 5.15 11.57 7.64
N ASN A 171 5.56 12.71 8.19
CA ASN A 171 6.49 13.59 7.50
C ASN A 171 7.65 12.71 7.04
N SER A 172 8.04 12.84 5.78
CA SER A 172 9.24 12.21 5.23
C SER A 172 10.47 12.77 5.97
N GLY A 173 10.78 12.16 7.12
CA GLY A 173 11.94 12.46 7.94
C GLY A 173 13.07 11.56 7.49
N ASN A 174 14.05 12.17 6.83
CA ASN A 174 15.30 11.56 6.40
C ASN A 174 15.89 10.68 7.53
N GLY A 175 16.12 9.40 7.24
CA GLY A 175 16.57 8.43 8.24
C GLY A 175 17.88 8.83 8.91
N THR A 176 17.88 8.77 10.24
CA THR A 176 19.09 8.57 11.05
C THR A 176 18.83 7.42 12.00
N THR A 177 19.51 6.32 11.75
CA THR A 177 19.58 5.14 12.61
C THR A 177 20.25 5.49 13.95
N SER A 178 19.57 5.25 15.06
CA SER A 178 20.23 5.06 16.36
C SER A 178 19.67 3.80 17.01
N GLY A 179 20.47 2.73 17.01
CA GLY A 179 20.13 1.46 17.63
C GLY A 179 20.13 1.56 19.16
N ASN A 180 19.09 1.01 19.78
CA ASN A 180 19.03 0.81 21.21
C ASN A 180 19.64 -0.56 21.56
N ALA A 181 20.82 -0.54 22.19
CA ALA A 181 21.37 -1.68 22.93
C ALA A 181 21.08 -1.52 24.44
N PRO A 182 21.01 -2.63 25.20
CA PRO A 182 20.22 -2.70 26.43
C PRO A 182 20.96 -2.24 27.70
N SER A 183 20.16 -1.90 28.70
CA SER A 183 20.51 -1.45 30.05
C SER A 183 21.26 -2.50 30.88
N GLN A 184 22.43 -2.14 31.41
CA GLN A 184 23.03 -2.77 32.59
C GLN A 184 23.49 -1.72 33.59
N ALA A 185 23.14 -1.97 34.86
CA ALA A 185 23.46 -1.15 36.02
C ALA A 185 24.89 -1.41 36.52
N GLY A 186 25.54 -0.39 37.08
CA GLY A 186 26.69 -0.61 37.98
C GLY A 186 27.71 0.52 38.07
N ALA A 187 27.77 1.12 39.26
CA ALA A 187 28.91 1.75 39.93
C ALA A 187 29.44 3.11 39.43
N ALA A 188 29.37 4.07 40.36
CA ALA A 188 30.05 5.36 40.32
C ALA A 188 31.57 5.22 40.46
N LEU A 189 32.31 6.05 39.72
CA LEU A 189 33.63 6.51 40.11
C LEU A 189 33.87 7.91 39.53
N SER A 190 34.21 8.86 40.40
CA SER A 190 34.56 10.24 40.09
C SER A 190 36.01 10.35 39.60
N LEU A 191 36.30 11.24 38.63
CA LEU A 191 37.44 12.17 38.66
C LEU A 191 37.43 13.19 37.49
N GLN A 192 37.36 14.48 37.88
CA GLN A 192 37.94 15.73 37.33
C GLN A 192 38.35 15.91 35.84
N GLY A 193 37.86 17.00 35.22
CA GLY A 193 38.62 17.80 34.22
C GLY A 193 37.78 18.46 33.10
N PRO A 194 37.90 19.78 32.80
CA PRO A 194 37.01 20.51 31.90
C PRO A 194 37.58 20.71 30.48
N ALA A 195 36.73 20.66 29.44
CA ALA A 195 36.84 21.46 28.20
C ALA A 195 35.70 21.12 27.23
N PHE A 196 34.73 22.03 27.07
CA PHE A 196 33.86 22.06 25.89
C PHE A 196 34.33 23.21 25.00
N ALA A 197 34.93 22.87 23.85
CA ALA A 197 35.23 23.80 22.78
C ALA A 197 34.18 23.63 21.67
N SER A 198 33.48 24.73 21.37
CA SER A 198 32.44 24.88 20.36
C SER A 198 32.99 24.68 18.94
N LEU A 199 32.32 23.89 18.10
CA LEU A 199 32.63 23.74 16.68
C LEU A 199 31.67 24.60 15.84
N LEU A 200 32.16 25.74 15.36
CA LEU A 200 31.54 26.57 14.32
C LEU A 200 31.95 26.00 12.95
N LEU A 201 31.00 25.55 12.13
CA LEU A 201 31.23 25.22 10.72
C LEU A 201 31.00 26.48 9.88
N GLY A 202 32.11 26.99 9.34
CA GLY A 202 32.17 28.19 8.53
C GLY A 202 31.56 28.01 7.14
N LEU A 203 30.83 29.04 6.72
CA LEU A 203 30.62 29.36 5.31
C LEU A 203 31.90 29.98 4.75
N GLY A 204 32.26 29.58 3.53
CA GLY A 204 32.86 30.51 2.57
C GLY A 204 34.20 30.09 1.99
N GLY A 205 34.19 29.92 0.67
CA GLY A 205 35.31 30.32 -0.17
C GLY A 205 35.84 29.23 -1.09
N VAL A 206 35.63 29.42 -2.39
CA VAL A 206 36.71 29.38 -3.40
C VAL A 206 36.30 30.41 -4.47
N VAL A 207 36.74 31.67 -4.35
CA VAL A 207 37.99 32.25 -4.90
C VAL A 207 37.98 32.26 -6.44
N ALA A 208 37.67 33.43 -6.98
CA ALA A 208 38.06 33.86 -8.31
C ALA A 208 39.40 34.59 -8.21
N ALA A 209 40.39 34.17 -8.98
CA ALA A 209 41.63 34.91 -9.22
C ALA A 209 41.67 35.33 -10.69
N LEU A 210 41.84 36.63 -10.94
CA LEU A 210 42.24 37.20 -12.22
C LEU A 210 43.11 38.43 -11.95
N LEU A 211 44.22 38.48 -12.69
CA LEU A 211 45.36 39.42 -12.72
C LEU A 211 46.53 39.05 -11.80
#